data_AF-A0A832RTE0-F1
#
_entry.id   AF-A0A832RTE0-F1
#
_cell.length_a   1.000
_cell.length_b   1.000
_cell.length_c   1.000
_cell.angle_alpha   90.00
_cell.angle_beta   90.00
_cell.angle_gamma   90.00
#
_symmetry.space_group_name_H-M   'P 1'
#
loop_
_entity.id
_entity.type
_entity.pdbx_description
1 polymer ?
#
loop_
_entity_poly.entity_id
_entity_poly.type
_entity_poly.pdbx_seq_one_letter_code
_entity_poly.pdbx_strand_id
1 'polypeptide(L)' 'VRVTFEDNAAVLVTPEGEIKGTDIKGPVAAEASEKWPRVANLASMVV' A
#
# COMPACT_ATOMS: atom_id res chain seq x y z
N VAL A 1 -11.99 16.63 -1.60
CA VAL A 1 -11.61 16.18 -2.95
C VAL A 1 -11.79 14.67 -3.01
N ARG A 2 -12.26 14.10 -4.11
CA ARG A 2 -12.36 12.64 -4.27
C ARG A 2 -11.13 12.15 -5.03
N VAL A 3 -10.53 11.06 -4.59
CA VAL A 3 -9.34 10.46 -5.18
C VAL A 3 -9.73 9.09 -5.74
N THR A 4 -9.26 8.77 -6.94
CA THR A 4 -9.50 7.50 -7.61
C THR A 4 -8.22 7.04 -8.29
N PHE A 5 -7.94 5.75 -8.24
CA PHE A 5 -6.80 5.14 -8.92
C PHE A 5 -7.18 4.66 -10.32
N GLU A 6 -6.18 4.48 -11.18
CA GLU A 6 -6.37 3.94 -12.54
C GLU A 6 -6.82 2.48 -12.49
N ASP A 7 -6.27 1.70 -11.56
CA ASP A 7 -6.49 0.29 -11.38
C ASP A 7 -6.83 -0.08 -9.93
N ASN A 8 -7.26 -1.33 -9.74
CA ASN A 8 -7.50 -1.89 -8.42
C ASN A 8 -6.36 -2.85 -8.09
N ALA A 9 -5.66 -2.60 -6.99
CA ALA A 9 -4.53 -3.40 -6.54
C ALA A 9 -4.70 -3.84 -5.06
N ALA A 10 -4.01 -4.92 -4.67
CA ALA A 10 -3.99 -5.41 -3.30
C ALA A 10 -2.61 -5.95 -2.92
N VAL A 11 -2.22 -5.78 -1.66
CA VAL A 11 -0.96 -6.28 -1.10
C VAL A 11 -1.24 -7.45 -0.17
N LEU A 12 -0.50 -8.55 -0.35
CA LEU A 12 -0.60 -9.73 0.50
C LEU A 12 0.13 -9.53 1.82
N VAL A 13 -0.61 -9.67 2.91
CA VAL A 13 -0.09 -9.59 4.28
C VAL A 13 -0.35 -10.89 5.04
N THR A 14 0.49 -11.20 6.01
CA THR A 14 0.26 -12.27 6.99
C THR A 14 -0.73 -11.80 8.07
N PRO A 15 -1.34 -12.73 8.83
CA PRO A 15 -2.18 -12.37 9.97
C PRO A 15 -1.45 -11.53 11.03
N GLU A 16 -0.13 -11.66 11.12
CA GLU A 16 0.75 -10.90 12.02
C GLU A 16 1.09 -9.49 11.49
N GLY A 17 0.58 -9.13 10.30
CA GLY A 17 0.77 -7.82 9.68
C GLY A 17 2.09 -7.68 8.92
N GLU A 18 2.78 -8.79 8.64
CA GLU A 18 3.96 -8.78 7.78
C GLU A 18 3.58 -8.82 6.30
N ILE A 19 4.29 -8.07 5.48
CA ILE A 19 4.16 -8.12 4.02
C ILE A 19 4.85 -9.38 3.48
N LYS A 20 4.12 -10.15 2.67
CA LYS A 20 4.68 -11.33 1.98
C LYS A 20 5.47 -10.98 0.71
N GLY A 21 5.24 -9.77 0.17
CA GLY A 21 5.92 -9.27 -1.01
C GLY A 21 7.24 -8.55 -0.68
N THR A 22 8.13 -8.47 -1.66
CA THR A 22 9.40 -7.75 -1.56
C THR A 22 9.33 -6.32 -2.08
N ASP A 23 8.33 -6.01 -2.91
CA ASP A 23 8.19 -4.71 -3.57
C ASP A 23 6.71 -4.39 -3.87
N ILE A 24 6.35 -3.11 -3.89
CA ILE A 24 5.01 -2.62 -4.21
C ILE A 24 5.09 -1.77 -5.49
N LYS A 25 4.38 -2.23 -6.53
CA LYS A 25 4.31 -1.52 -7.80
C LYS A 25 3.13 -0.57 -7.79
N GLY A 26 3.40 0.71 -8.05
CA GLY A 26 2.39 1.75 -8.15
C GLY A 26 2.22 2.57 -6.85
N PRO A 27 1.35 3.60 -6.92
CA PRO A 27 1.08 4.49 -5.80
C PRO A 27 0.18 3.83 -4.74
N VAL A 28 0.43 4.16 -3.47
CA VAL A 28 -0.37 3.71 -2.32
C VAL A 28 -1.16 4.89 -1.76
N ALA A 29 -2.44 4.68 -1.43
CA ALA A 29 -3.26 5.72 -0.81
C ALA A 29 -2.69 6.13 0.57
N ALA A 30 -2.74 7.43 0.90
CA ALA A 30 -2.29 7.96 2.19
C ALA A 30 -2.96 7.24 3.37
N GLU A 31 -4.26 6.99 3.27
CA GLU A 31 -5.06 6.26 4.27
C GLU A 31 -4.54 4.82 4.51
N ALA A 32 -4.09 4.16 3.45
CA ALA A 32 -3.53 2.82 3.53
C ALA A 32 -2.11 2.84 4.13
N SER A 33 -1.32 3.85 3.78
CA SER A 33 0.02 4.07 4.32
C SER A 33 0.00 4.37 5.83
N GLU A 34 -0.94 5.16 6.31
CA GLU A 34 -1.11 5.46 7.74
C GLU A 34 -1.53 4.22 8.54
N LYS A 35 -2.41 3.40 7.96
CA LYS A 35 -2.91 2.19 8.61
C LYS A 35 -1.88 1.06 8.64
N TRP A 36 -1.05 0.95 7.61
CA TRP A 36 -0.08 -0.13 7.44
C TRP A 36 1.34 0.42 7.25
N PRO A 37 2.07 0.67 8.36
CA PRO A 37 3.41 1.28 8.31
C PRO A 37 4.41 0.50 7.44
N ARG A 38 4.28 -0.84 7.39
CA ARG A 38 5.15 -1.68 6.56
C ARG A 38 4.85 -1.55 5.07
N VAL A 39 3.61 -1.31 4.70
CA VAL A 39 3.20 -1.05 3.31
C VAL A 39 3.72 0.32 2.88
N ALA A 40 3.60 1.33 3.74
CA ALA A 40 4.13 2.67 3.49
C ALA A 40 5.65 2.67 3.24
N ASN A 41 6.40 1.86 4.00
CA ASN A 41 7.85 1.75 3.85
C ASN A 41 8.29 1.18 2.49
N LEU A 42 7.47 0.33 1.85
CA LEU A 42 7.77 -0.25 0.54
C LEU A 42 7.09 0.50 -0.62
N ALA A 43 6.19 1.43 -0.31
CA ALA A 43 5.51 2.21 -1.32
C ALA A 43 6.50 3.16 -2.01
N SER A 44 6.57 3.10 -3.34
CA SER A 44 7.40 4.02 -4.13
C SER A 44 6.80 5.42 -4.22
N MET A 45 5.48 5.54 -4.05
CA MET A 45 4.75 6.80 -4.06
C MET A 45 3.51 6.68 -3.17
N VAL A 46 3.20 7.76 -2.44
CA VAL A 46 1.99 7.85 -1.60
C VAL A 46 1.12 9.00 -2.09
N VAL A 47 -0.18 8.76 -2.26
CA VAL A 47 -1.17 9.71 -2.82
C VAL A 47 -2.34 9.91 -1.87
#